data_AF-A0A933M005-F1
#
_entry.id   AF-A0A933M005-F1
#
_cell.length_a   1.000
_cell.length_b   1.000
_cell.length_c   1.000
_cell.angle_alpha   90.00
_cell.angle_beta   90.00
_cell.angle_gamma   90.00
#
_symmetry.space_group_name_H-M   'P 1'
#
loop_
_entity.id
_entity.type
_entity.pdbx_description
1 polymer ?
#
loop_
_entity_poly.entity_id
_entity_poly.type
_entity_poly.pdbx_seq_one_letter_code
_entity_poly.pdbx_strand_id
1 'polypeptide(L)'
;PQFNFVQVNRAYAKADQREPSFFPGRNHFDLYPNEENKVIFQRVVDSGQPHFSFAKPFEYAENLERGVSHWDWSLTPIKDAGGKIVGLILSLLNVTERVQAEARLRRFWDLPLIGMAITSTDRRFLEVNQKFADMMGYTVNEFAGTPWPDVTHPDDVAENTRLLQETLDGKTDGYAMEKRFIRRDGTILQAHIATRCTRTADGTVDHLAFVIQDITERKQHERERDLLDKVRATLARELDLSTVLRTVVEAVAETFGYALVSLYLLRGEMLVLQHQIGYAEVFNEIPVTSESDDCFERTHWSRRWAGAALHTDARERRTVPQSGRSHNRLDLGN
;
A
#
# COMPACT_ATOMS: atom_id res chain seq x y z
N PRO A 1 5.71 -10.63 -60.16
CA PRO A 1 6.17 -9.26 -59.81
C PRO A 1 7.51 -9.34 -59.11
N GLN A 2 8.47 -8.45 -59.42
CA GLN A 2 9.80 -8.52 -58.80
C GLN A 2 9.86 -7.86 -57.41
N PHE A 3 8.79 -7.21 -56.92
CA PHE A 3 8.75 -6.56 -55.59
C PHE A 3 9.91 -5.59 -55.30
N ASN A 4 10.43 -4.94 -56.34
CA ASN A 4 11.46 -3.92 -56.21
C ASN A 4 10.85 -2.63 -55.66
N PHE A 5 11.58 -1.96 -54.77
CA PHE A 5 11.19 -0.63 -54.32
C PHE A 5 11.20 0.34 -55.50
N VAL A 6 10.12 1.11 -55.65
CA VAL A 6 10.03 2.21 -56.61
C VAL A 6 10.37 3.52 -55.91
N GLN A 7 9.83 3.71 -54.71
CA GLN A 7 10.04 4.90 -53.89
C GLN A 7 9.80 4.56 -52.41
N VAL A 8 10.48 5.26 -51.52
CA VAL A 8 10.21 5.26 -50.07
C VAL A 8 10.14 6.71 -49.57
N ASN A 9 9.41 6.94 -48.49
CA ASN A 9 9.44 8.24 -47.81
C ASN A 9 10.62 8.31 -46.84
N ARG A 10 10.89 9.52 -46.32
CA ARG A 10 11.97 9.74 -45.35
C ARG A 10 11.78 8.97 -44.04
N ALA A 11 10.53 8.80 -43.58
CA ALA A 11 10.24 8.12 -42.33
C ALA A 11 10.62 6.63 -42.39
N TYR A 12 10.27 5.96 -43.49
CA TYR A 12 10.64 4.57 -43.77
C TYR A 12 12.15 4.40 -43.81
N ALA A 13 12.83 5.23 -44.61
CA ALA A 13 14.28 5.19 -44.75
C ALA A 13 15.00 5.42 -43.41
N LYS A 14 14.52 6.39 -42.61
CA LYS A 14 15.04 6.66 -41.26
C LYS A 14 14.83 5.49 -40.29
N ALA A 15 13.68 4.81 -40.35
CA ALA A 15 13.42 3.63 -39.51
C ALA A 15 14.43 2.50 -39.77
N ASP A 16 14.86 2.35 -41.03
CA ASP A 16 15.91 1.42 -41.45
C ASP A 16 17.34 1.99 -41.33
N GLN A 17 17.49 3.23 -40.87
CA GLN A 17 18.78 3.94 -40.76
C GLN A 17 19.51 4.08 -42.11
N ARG A 18 18.76 4.31 -43.19
CA ARG A 18 19.27 4.54 -44.54
C ARG A 18 18.70 5.80 -45.16
N GLU A 19 19.28 6.22 -46.27
CA GLU A 19 18.76 7.32 -47.10
C GLU A 19 17.68 6.83 -48.08
N PRO A 20 16.66 7.63 -48.42
CA PRO A 20 15.61 7.23 -49.37
C PRO A 20 16.12 6.77 -50.74
N SER A 21 17.27 7.30 -51.18
CA SER A 21 17.93 6.94 -52.44
C SER A 21 18.52 5.53 -52.44
N PHE A 22 18.67 4.89 -51.28
CA PHE A 22 19.21 3.53 -51.18
C PHE A 22 18.27 2.47 -51.76
N PHE A 23 16.96 2.67 -51.64
CA PHE A 23 15.95 1.65 -51.87
C PHE A 23 15.56 1.42 -53.35
N PRO A 24 15.34 2.46 -54.18
CA PRO A 24 14.85 2.26 -55.54
C PRO A 24 15.65 1.25 -56.36
N GLY A 25 14.95 0.31 -57.00
CA GLY A 25 15.53 -0.76 -57.83
C GLY A 25 15.99 -2.01 -57.07
N ARG A 26 16.11 -1.96 -55.74
CA ARG A 26 16.42 -3.16 -54.92
C ARG A 26 15.15 -3.94 -54.61
N ASN A 27 15.27 -5.26 -54.49
CA ASN A 27 14.17 -6.14 -54.12
C ASN A 27 13.85 -6.02 -52.63
N HIS A 28 12.56 -5.95 -52.28
CA HIS A 28 12.10 -5.93 -50.89
C HIS A 28 12.57 -7.17 -50.09
N PHE A 29 12.46 -8.36 -50.67
CA PHE A 29 12.78 -9.62 -50.00
C PHE A 29 14.27 -9.98 -50.01
N ASP A 30 15.08 -9.30 -50.83
CA ASP A 30 16.54 -9.37 -50.70
C ASP A 30 17.02 -8.55 -49.49
N LEU A 31 16.36 -7.42 -49.21
CA LEU A 31 16.67 -6.57 -48.06
C LEU A 31 16.05 -7.09 -46.76
N TYR A 32 14.84 -7.65 -46.84
CA TYR A 32 14.09 -8.19 -45.70
C TYR A 32 13.57 -9.60 -46.00
N PRO A 33 14.43 -10.63 -45.93
CA PRO A 33 14.03 -12.00 -46.21
C PRO A 33 12.95 -12.49 -45.22
N ASN A 34 11.75 -12.76 -45.72
CA ASN A 34 10.65 -13.33 -44.94
C ASN A 34 9.64 -14.02 -45.87
N GLU A 35 9.65 -15.36 -45.87
CA GLU A 35 8.80 -16.16 -46.76
C GLU A 35 7.30 -16.01 -46.47
N GLU A 36 6.91 -15.80 -45.21
CA GLU A 36 5.52 -15.54 -44.83
C GLU A 36 5.01 -14.23 -45.48
N ASN A 37 5.79 -13.15 -45.34
CA ASN A 37 5.45 -11.85 -45.92
C ASN A 37 5.46 -11.92 -47.46
N LYS A 38 6.36 -12.70 -48.06
CA LYS A 38 6.39 -12.89 -49.52
C LYS A 38 5.13 -13.54 -50.06
N VAL A 39 4.61 -14.55 -49.34
CA VAL A 39 3.30 -15.16 -49.66
C VAL A 39 2.17 -14.13 -49.56
N ILE A 40 2.19 -13.24 -48.56
CA ILE A 40 1.19 -12.17 -48.41
C ILE A 40 1.25 -11.18 -49.57
N PHE A 41 2.46 -10.73 -49.96
CA PHE A 41 2.64 -9.82 -51.09
C PHE A 41 2.16 -10.44 -52.40
N GLN A 42 2.48 -11.72 -52.63
CA GLN A 42 2.04 -12.44 -53.81
C GLN A 42 0.51 -12.58 -53.83
N ARG A 43 -0.11 -12.93 -52.70
CA ARG A 43 -1.58 -13.02 -52.58
C ARG A 43 -2.27 -11.69 -52.90
N VAL A 44 -1.74 -10.56 -52.44
CA VAL A 44 -2.32 -9.23 -52.71
C VAL A 44 -2.22 -8.89 -54.19
N VAL A 45 -1.14 -9.29 -54.87
CA VAL A 45 -1.03 -9.12 -56.32
C VAL A 45 -1.96 -10.05 -57.09
N ASP A 46 -2.10 -11.30 -56.67
CA ASP A 46 -2.92 -12.28 -57.40
C ASP A 46 -4.42 -12.02 -57.23
N SER A 47 -4.83 -11.62 -56.03
CA SER A 47 -6.24 -11.35 -55.70
C SER A 47 -6.69 -9.92 -55.96
N GLY A 48 -5.76 -8.96 -55.93
CA GLY A 48 -6.08 -7.53 -55.95
C GLY A 48 -6.84 -7.02 -54.72
N GLN A 49 -6.89 -7.81 -53.63
CA GLN A 49 -7.45 -7.40 -52.34
C GLN A 49 -6.34 -6.89 -51.40
N PRO A 50 -6.56 -5.77 -50.70
CA PRO A 50 -5.60 -5.23 -49.75
C PRO A 50 -5.44 -6.15 -48.53
N HIS A 51 -4.23 -6.14 -47.95
CA HIS A 51 -3.94 -6.82 -46.70
C HIS A 51 -3.71 -5.81 -45.57
N PHE A 52 -4.16 -6.16 -44.37
CA PHE A 52 -3.97 -5.39 -43.16
C PHE A 52 -3.52 -6.31 -42.03
N SER A 53 -2.56 -5.85 -41.23
CA SER A 53 -2.08 -6.51 -40.03
C SER A 53 -1.91 -5.45 -38.95
N PHE A 54 -2.29 -5.79 -37.73
CA PHE A 54 -2.34 -4.86 -36.60
C PHE A 54 -1.49 -5.39 -35.45
N ALA A 55 -0.69 -4.51 -34.87
CA ALA A 55 0.21 -4.74 -33.75
C ALA A 55 1.05 -6.02 -33.91
N LYS A 56 1.49 -6.35 -35.14
CA LYS A 56 2.33 -7.53 -35.37
C LYS A 56 3.68 -7.30 -34.68
N PRO A 57 4.15 -8.21 -33.81
CA PRO A 57 5.46 -8.08 -33.20
C PRO A 57 6.55 -8.36 -34.23
N PHE A 58 7.60 -7.54 -34.21
CA PHE A 58 8.79 -7.66 -35.01
C PHE A 58 10.01 -7.64 -34.08
N GLU A 59 10.76 -8.75 -34.12
CA GLU A 59 12.04 -8.90 -33.45
C GLU A 59 13.17 -8.63 -34.45
N TYR A 60 14.07 -7.70 -34.11
CA TYR A 60 15.23 -7.41 -34.93
C TYR A 60 16.32 -8.44 -34.62
N ALA A 61 16.48 -9.44 -35.50
CA ALA A 61 17.45 -10.53 -35.34
C ALA A 61 18.90 -10.05 -35.12
N GLU A 62 19.27 -8.89 -35.67
CA GLU A 62 20.63 -8.34 -35.57
C GLU A 62 20.82 -7.35 -34.41
N ASN A 63 19.77 -7.01 -33.66
CA ASN A 63 19.86 -6.01 -32.60
C ASN A 63 18.95 -6.33 -31.41
N LEU A 64 19.34 -7.35 -30.64
CA LEU A 64 18.61 -7.85 -29.46
C LEU A 64 18.35 -6.77 -28.39
N GLU A 65 19.17 -5.72 -28.31
CA GLU A 65 18.99 -4.62 -27.36
C GLU A 65 17.76 -3.74 -27.64
N ARG A 66 17.28 -3.71 -28.89
CA ARG A 66 16.09 -2.91 -29.27
C ARG A 66 14.76 -3.49 -28.79
N GLY A 67 14.73 -4.73 -28.33
CA GLY A 67 13.51 -5.42 -27.90
C GLY A 67 12.49 -5.63 -29.03
N VAL A 68 11.26 -6.01 -28.65
CA VAL A 68 10.15 -6.27 -29.58
C VAL A 68 9.47 -4.97 -29.98
N SER A 69 9.43 -4.67 -31.28
CA SER A 69 8.64 -3.57 -31.84
C SER A 69 7.29 -4.08 -32.37
N HIS A 70 6.25 -3.26 -32.31
CA HIS A 70 4.92 -3.60 -32.82
C HIS A 70 4.55 -2.67 -33.96
N TRP A 71 4.09 -3.25 -35.07
CA TRP A 71 3.77 -2.50 -36.28
C TRP A 71 2.37 -2.84 -36.79
N ASP A 72 1.59 -1.80 -37.07
CA ASP A 72 0.44 -1.89 -37.96
C ASP A 72 0.97 -1.74 -39.38
N TRP A 73 0.61 -2.65 -40.28
CA TRP A 73 1.00 -2.51 -41.67
C TRP A 73 -0.11 -2.90 -42.63
N SER A 74 -0.14 -2.18 -43.76
CA SER A 74 -1.08 -2.44 -44.83
C SER A 74 -0.36 -2.57 -46.16
N LEU A 75 -0.87 -3.45 -47.01
CA LEU A 75 -0.40 -3.63 -48.37
C LEU A 75 -1.57 -3.45 -49.33
N THR A 76 -1.56 -2.34 -50.07
CA THR A 76 -2.67 -1.96 -50.96
C THR A 76 -2.22 -2.01 -52.41
N PRO A 77 -2.91 -2.75 -53.29
CA PRO A 77 -2.55 -2.79 -54.71
C PRO A 77 -2.99 -1.52 -55.43
N ILE A 78 -2.10 -0.99 -56.28
CA ILE A 78 -2.41 0.10 -57.21
C ILE A 78 -2.82 -0.54 -58.54
N LYS A 79 -3.99 -0.15 -59.05
CA LYS A 79 -4.52 -0.60 -60.34
C LYS A 79 -4.41 0.52 -61.37
N ASP A 80 -4.13 0.18 -62.62
CA ASP A 80 -4.27 1.10 -63.75
C ASP A 80 -5.74 1.24 -64.19
N ALA A 81 -5.98 2.07 -65.21
CA ALA A 81 -7.31 2.30 -65.78
C ALA A 81 -7.95 1.03 -66.38
N GLY A 82 -7.16 0.01 -66.70
CA GLY A 82 -7.62 -1.30 -67.18
C GLY A 82 -7.87 -2.31 -66.06
N GLY A 83 -7.72 -1.92 -64.80
CA GLY A 83 -7.89 -2.80 -63.64
C GLY A 83 -6.70 -3.72 -63.36
N LYS A 84 -5.60 -3.60 -64.12
CA LYS A 84 -4.39 -4.40 -63.92
C LYS A 84 -3.58 -3.81 -62.78
N ILE A 85 -3.07 -4.68 -61.90
CA ILE A 85 -2.23 -4.26 -60.77
C ILE A 85 -0.85 -3.87 -61.29
N VAL A 86 -0.48 -2.62 -61.08
CA VAL A 86 0.78 -2.01 -61.55
C VAL A 86 1.77 -1.74 -60.42
N GLY A 87 1.33 -1.81 -59.16
CA GLY A 87 2.20 -1.59 -58.01
C GLY A 87 1.53 -1.95 -56.68
N LEU A 88 2.29 -1.79 -55.60
CA LEU A 88 1.84 -2.00 -54.23
C LEU A 88 2.25 -0.79 -53.39
N ILE A 89 1.38 -0.35 -52.50
CA ILE A 89 1.69 0.60 -51.43
C ILE A 89 1.82 -0.18 -50.13
N LEU A 90 3.04 -0.21 -49.58
CA LEU A 90 3.31 -0.70 -48.24
C LEU A 90 3.31 0.49 -47.27
N SER A 91 2.44 0.44 -46.28
CA SER A 91 2.41 1.40 -45.17
C SER A 91 2.76 0.68 -43.88
N LEU A 92 3.63 1.29 -43.07
CA LEU A 92 4.07 0.78 -41.76
C LEU A 92 3.87 1.88 -40.73
N LEU A 93 3.18 1.58 -39.64
CA LEU A 93 2.98 2.46 -38.50
C LEU A 93 3.49 1.76 -37.23
N ASN A 94 4.48 2.37 -36.59
CA ASN A 94 4.99 1.88 -35.31
C ASN A 94 3.96 2.17 -34.22
N VAL A 95 3.42 1.12 -33.60
CA VAL A 95 2.46 1.19 -32.50
C VAL A 95 3.04 0.67 -31.19
N THR A 96 4.36 0.50 -31.12
CA THR A 96 5.08 -0.05 -29.96
C THR A 96 4.75 0.71 -28.67
N GLU A 97 4.83 2.04 -28.69
CA GLU A 97 4.55 2.85 -27.49
C GLU A 97 3.11 2.66 -27.00
N ARG A 98 2.14 2.63 -27.92
CA ARG A 98 0.72 2.39 -27.59
C ARG A 98 0.53 1.00 -26.95
N VAL A 99 1.06 -0.04 -27.59
CA VAL A 99 0.96 -1.42 -27.10
C VAL A 99 1.65 -1.57 -25.73
N GLN A 100 2.83 -0.98 -25.56
CA GLN A 100 3.57 -1.02 -24.29
C GLN A 100 2.87 -0.22 -23.19
N ALA A 101 2.25 0.92 -23.51
CA ALA A 101 1.48 1.71 -22.56
C ALA A 101 0.22 0.94 -22.11
N GLU A 102 -0.54 0.37 -23.05
CA GLU A 102 -1.70 -0.48 -22.76
C GLU A 102 -1.30 -1.69 -21.90
N ALA A 103 -0.19 -2.37 -22.24
CA ALA A 103 0.33 -3.49 -21.46
C ALA A 103 0.76 -3.07 -20.05
N ARG A 104 1.38 -1.89 -19.90
CA ARG A 104 1.78 -1.34 -18.60
C ARG A 104 0.57 -1.02 -17.73
N LEU A 105 -0.46 -0.42 -18.31
CA LEU A 105 -1.73 -0.13 -17.63
C LEU A 105 -2.42 -1.42 -17.19
N ARG A 106 -2.52 -2.43 -18.07
CA ARG A 106 -3.06 -3.75 -17.72
C ARG A 106 -2.28 -4.41 -16.59
N ARG A 107 -0.94 -4.36 -16.64
CA ARG A 107 -0.12 -4.88 -15.54
C ARG A 107 -0.40 -4.17 -14.24
N PHE A 108 -0.52 -2.83 -14.24
CA PHE A 108 -0.87 -2.07 -13.04
C PHE A 108 -2.23 -2.47 -12.47
N TRP A 109 -3.22 -2.66 -13.34
CA TRP A 109 -4.55 -3.17 -12.97
C TRP A 109 -4.45 -4.53 -12.25
N ASP A 110 -3.63 -5.44 -12.76
CA ASP A 110 -3.46 -6.79 -12.23
C ASP A 110 -2.43 -6.92 -11.08
N LEU A 111 -1.82 -5.82 -10.63
CA LEU A 111 -0.86 -5.88 -9.52
C LEU A 111 -1.57 -6.34 -8.23
N PRO A 112 -1.01 -7.31 -7.48
CA PRO A 112 -1.61 -7.84 -6.25
C PRO A 112 -1.50 -6.89 -5.04
N LEU A 113 -1.25 -5.60 -5.27
CA LEU A 113 -0.98 -4.59 -4.24
C LEU A 113 -2.27 -3.99 -3.66
N ILE A 114 -3.22 -3.64 -4.53
CA ILE A 114 -4.44 -2.92 -4.17
C ILE A 114 -5.61 -3.53 -4.93
N GLY A 115 -6.73 -3.75 -4.24
CA GLY A 115 -7.95 -4.19 -4.93
C GLY A 115 -8.58 -3.01 -5.65
N MET A 116 -9.01 -3.22 -6.89
CA MET A 116 -9.63 -2.18 -7.72
C MET A 116 -10.89 -2.71 -8.36
N ALA A 117 -11.86 -1.82 -8.53
CA ALA A 117 -13.10 -2.13 -9.20
C ALA A 117 -13.64 -0.91 -9.94
N ILE A 118 -14.29 -1.14 -11.06
CA ILE A 118 -15.11 -0.17 -11.79
C ILE A 118 -16.56 -0.57 -11.63
N THR A 119 -17.43 0.38 -11.33
CA THR A 119 -18.87 0.18 -11.19
C THR A 119 -19.66 1.13 -12.07
N SER A 120 -20.82 0.69 -12.53
CA SER A 120 -21.79 1.54 -13.20
C SER A 120 -22.48 2.49 -12.21
N THR A 121 -23.12 3.52 -12.75
CA THR A 121 -24.03 4.40 -12.00
C THR A 121 -25.19 3.65 -11.36
N ASP A 122 -25.60 2.51 -11.96
CA ASP A 122 -26.64 1.60 -11.48
C ASP A 122 -26.15 0.61 -10.42
N ARG A 123 -25.00 0.88 -9.79
CA ARG A 123 -24.47 0.14 -8.63
C ARG A 123 -24.01 -1.28 -8.94
N ARG A 124 -23.64 -1.58 -10.18
CA ARG A 124 -23.14 -2.90 -10.58
C ARG A 124 -21.65 -2.86 -10.83
N PHE A 125 -20.94 -3.92 -10.47
CA PHE A 125 -19.56 -4.10 -10.89
C PHE A 125 -19.50 -4.30 -12.41
N LEU A 126 -18.67 -3.51 -13.06
CA LEU A 126 -18.33 -3.65 -14.48
C LEU A 126 -17.06 -4.47 -14.61
N GLU A 127 -16.03 -4.09 -13.85
CA GLU A 127 -14.74 -4.76 -13.83
C GLU A 127 -14.18 -4.79 -12.42
N VAL A 128 -13.43 -5.85 -12.09
CA VAL A 128 -12.65 -5.96 -10.87
C VAL A 128 -11.29 -6.52 -11.21
N ASN A 129 -10.25 -6.15 -10.48
CA ASN A 129 -8.96 -6.80 -10.62
C ASN A 129 -8.87 -8.09 -9.81
N GLN A 130 -7.85 -8.90 -10.08
CA GLN A 130 -7.64 -10.18 -9.39
C GLN A 130 -7.53 -9.99 -7.86
N LYS A 131 -6.82 -8.94 -7.42
CA LYS A 131 -6.62 -8.66 -5.99
C LYS A 131 -7.93 -8.39 -5.24
N PHE A 132 -8.86 -7.66 -5.86
CA PHE A 132 -10.20 -7.45 -5.30
C PHE A 132 -10.96 -8.78 -5.17
N ALA A 133 -10.92 -9.59 -6.24
CA ALA A 133 -11.59 -10.88 -6.28
C ALA A 133 -11.07 -11.82 -5.16
N ASP A 134 -9.74 -11.90 -5.00
CA ASP A 134 -9.07 -12.67 -3.96
C ASP A 134 -9.47 -12.20 -2.54
N MET A 135 -9.51 -10.88 -2.29
CA MET A 135 -9.91 -10.33 -0.99
C MET A 135 -11.35 -10.69 -0.61
N MET A 136 -12.23 -10.79 -1.60
CA MET A 136 -13.65 -11.07 -1.41
C MET A 136 -13.98 -12.58 -1.43
N GLY A 137 -13.05 -13.42 -1.88
CA GLY A 137 -13.23 -14.87 -2.01
C GLY A 137 -14.05 -15.30 -3.23
N TYR A 138 -14.10 -14.47 -4.27
CA TYR A 138 -14.77 -14.77 -5.54
C TYR A 138 -13.75 -14.76 -6.69
N THR A 139 -14.17 -15.21 -7.86
CA THR A 139 -13.45 -15.01 -9.12
C THR A 139 -13.86 -13.70 -9.79
N VAL A 140 -13.01 -13.15 -10.66
CA VAL A 140 -13.30 -11.92 -11.42
C VAL A 140 -14.62 -12.02 -12.19
N ASN A 141 -14.89 -13.17 -12.81
CA ASN A 141 -16.09 -13.40 -13.61
C ASN A 141 -17.37 -13.44 -12.78
N GLU A 142 -17.30 -13.83 -11.51
CA GLU A 142 -18.47 -13.86 -10.61
C GLU A 142 -18.91 -12.45 -10.18
N PHE A 143 -18.03 -11.44 -10.30
CA PHE A 143 -18.36 -10.06 -9.96
C PHE A 143 -19.06 -9.30 -11.08
N ALA A 144 -18.79 -9.64 -12.35
CA ALA A 144 -19.33 -8.89 -13.48
C ALA A 144 -20.86 -8.83 -13.44
N GLY A 145 -21.41 -7.61 -13.40
CA GLY A 145 -22.85 -7.35 -13.34
C GLY A 145 -23.47 -7.47 -11.94
N THR A 146 -22.75 -7.95 -10.93
CA THR A 146 -23.27 -8.10 -9.57
C THR A 146 -23.47 -6.72 -8.90
N PRO A 147 -24.61 -6.46 -8.25
CA PRO A 147 -24.81 -5.24 -7.48
C PRO A 147 -23.84 -5.17 -6.28
N TRP A 148 -23.13 -4.06 -6.11
CA TRP A 148 -22.26 -3.89 -4.94
C TRP A 148 -22.99 -3.92 -3.58
N PRO A 149 -24.30 -3.58 -3.45
CA PRO A 149 -25.01 -3.74 -2.18
C PRO A 149 -25.08 -5.18 -1.71
N ASP A 150 -25.07 -6.16 -2.60
CA ASP A 150 -25.20 -7.59 -2.26
C ASP A 150 -23.96 -8.14 -1.52
N VAL A 151 -22.81 -7.48 -1.69
CA VAL A 151 -21.55 -7.82 -1.02
C VAL A 151 -21.14 -6.78 0.03
N THR A 152 -22.03 -5.82 0.34
CA THR A 152 -21.82 -4.80 1.37
C THR A 152 -22.70 -5.11 2.58
N HIS A 153 -22.19 -4.88 3.79
CA HIS A 153 -22.97 -5.08 5.01
C HIS A 153 -24.23 -4.17 5.01
N PRO A 154 -25.42 -4.68 5.38
CA PRO A 154 -26.69 -3.92 5.27
C PRO A 154 -26.66 -2.53 5.90
N ASP A 155 -26.11 -2.40 7.11
CA ASP A 155 -25.96 -1.12 7.82
C ASP A 155 -25.16 -0.06 7.03
N ASP A 156 -24.22 -0.49 6.19
CA ASP A 156 -23.31 0.42 5.48
C ASP A 156 -23.85 0.80 4.09
N VAL A 157 -24.89 0.10 3.59
CA VAL A 157 -25.47 0.31 2.25
C VAL A 157 -26.12 1.68 2.13
N ALA A 158 -26.82 2.14 3.17
CA ALA A 158 -27.55 3.41 3.15
C ALA A 158 -26.59 4.59 3.00
N GLU A 159 -25.51 4.61 3.78
CA GLU A 159 -24.51 5.67 3.73
C GLU A 159 -23.71 5.65 2.43
N ASN A 160 -23.26 4.47 1.97
CA ASN A 160 -22.59 4.35 0.67
C ASN A 160 -23.51 4.82 -0.48
N THR A 161 -24.81 4.55 -0.38
CA THR A 161 -25.81 5.02 -1.35
C THR A 161 -25.92 6.55 -1.35
N ARG A 162 -25.96 7.16 -0.16
CA ARG A 162 -26.01 8.62 -0.02
C ARG A 162 -24.80 9.30 -0.66
N LEU A 163 -23.59 8.82 -0.35
CA LEU A 163 -22.33 9.33 -0.91
C LEU A 163 -22.24 9.15 -2.43
N LEU A 164 -22.70 7.99 -2.93
CA LEU A 164 -22.82 7.74 -4.36
C LEU A 164 -23.75 8.78 -5.01
N GLN A 165 -24.93 9.02 -4.43
CA GLN A 165 -25.88 9.98 -4.99
C GLN A 165 -25.30 11.39 -5.05
N GLU A 166 -24.56 11.84 -4.02
CA GLU A 166 -23.88 13.14 -4.04
C GLU A 166 -22.85 13.26 -5.17
N THR A 167 -22.17 12.16 -5.50
CA THR A 167 -21.22 12.12 -6.63
C THR A 167 -21.95 12.19 -7.98
N LEU A 168 -23.06 11.44 -8.11
CA LEU A 168 -23.89 11.43 -9.31
C LEU A 168 -24.56 12.79 -9.55
N ASP A 169 -25.02 13.45 -8.49
CA ASP A 169 -25.59 14.81 -8.52
C ASP A 169 -24.55 15.90 -8.88
N GLY A 170 -23.26 15.55 -8.95
CA GLY A 170 -22.19 16.51 -9.22
C GLY A 170 -21.78 17.36 -8.02
N LYS A 171 -22.21 17.03 -6.79
CA LYS A 171 -21.78 17.75 -5.57
C LYS A 171 -20.33 17.45 -5.22
N THR A 172 -19.84 16.27 -5.60
CA THR A 172 -18.45 15.83 -5.43
C THR A 172 -18.00 15.00 -6.64
N ASP A 173 -16.68 14.82 -6.80
CA ASP A 173 -16.10 13.95 -7.83
C ASP A 173 -15.72 12.55 -7.28
N GLY A 174 -16.17 12.24 -6.07
CA GLY A 174 -15.83 11.01 -5.38
C GLY A 174 -15.92 11.12 -3.87
N TYR A 175 -15.74 9.99 -3.20
CA TYR A 175 -15.86 9.85 -1.75
C TYR A 175 -14.93 8.78 -1.22
N ALA A 176 -14.63 8.84 0.08
CA ALA A 176 -13.95 7.77 0.79
C ALA A 176 -14.76 7.39 2.03
N MET A 177 -14.76 6.11 2.37
CA MET A 177 -15.42 5.63 3.59
C MET A 177 -14.80 4.32 4.08
N GLU A 178 -14.94 4.06 5.37
CA GLU A 178 -14.73 2.74 5.93
C GLU A 178 -16.06 1.99 5.92
N LYS A 179 -16.07 0.76 5.42
CA LYS A 179 -17.26 -0.09 5.40
C LYS A 179 -16.92 -1.56 5.53
N ARG A 180 -17.93 -2.36 5.82
CA ARG A 180 -17.85 -3.82 5.91
C ARG A 180 -18.33 -4.43 4.61
N PHE A 181 -17.48 -5.27 4.03
CA PHE A 181 -17.85 -6.16 2.95
C PHE A 181 -18.16 -7.56 3.50
N ILE A 182 -19.08 -8.27 2.85
CA ILE A 182 -19.39 -9.67 3.12
C ILE A 182 -18.68 -10.50 2.05
N ARG A 183 -17.75 -11.35 2.49
CA ARG A 183 -17.03 -12.28 1.61
C ARG A 183 -17.92 -13.45 1.21
N ARG A 184 -17.48 -14.24 0.23
CA ARG A 184 -18.19 -15.46 -0.23
C ARG A 184 -18.48 -16.46 0.88
N ASP A 185 -17.56 -16.58 1.85
CA ASP A 185 -17.70 -17.47 3.00
C ASP A 185 -18.56 -16.87 4.14
N GLY A 186 -19.11 -15.67 3.95
CA GLY A 186 -19.90 -14.94 4.93
C GLY A 186 -19.09 -14.15 5.96
N THR A 187 -17.75 -14.23 5.94
CA THR A 187 -16.91 -13.46 6.84
C THR A 187 -16.91 -11.97 6.48
N ILE A 188 -16.63 -11.13 7.48
CA ILE A 188 -16.59 -9.68 7.29
C ILE A 188 -15.19 -9.21 6.96
N LEU A 189 -15.06 -8.45 5.88
CA LEU A 189 -13.87 -7.68 5.54
C LEU A 189 -14.08 -6.23 5.98
N GLN A 190 -13.25 -5.73 6.89
CA GLN A 190 -13.21 -4.30 7.21
C GLN A 190 -12.36 -3.60 6.15
N ALA A 191 -12.97 -2.72 5.37
CA ALA A 191 -12.30 -2.08 4.26
C ALA A 191 -12.40 -0.56 4.31
N HIS A 192 -11.33 0.09 3.90
CA HIS A 192 -11.38 1.49 3.48
C HIS A 192 -11.50 1.54 1.96
N ILE A 193 -12.50 2.25 1.45
CA ILE A 193 -12.67 2.49 0.02
C ILE A 193 -12.42 3.97 -0.31
N ALA A 194 -11.83 4.21 -1.47
CA ALA A 194 -11.77 5.53 -2.07
C ALA A 194 -12.26 5.44 -3.52
N THR A 195 -13.34 6.15 -3.81
CA THR A 195 -14.09 6.12 -5.06
C THR A 195 -13.97 7.45 -5.77
N ARG A 196 -13.77 7.43 -7.09
CA ARG A 196 -13.78 8.59 -7.99
C ARG A 196 -14.69 8.31 -9.18
N CYS A 197 -15.39 9.33 -9.66
CA CYS A 197 -16.16 9.21 -10.90
C CYS A 197 -15.36 9.67 -12.11
N THR A 198 -15.62 9.03 -13.25
CA THR A 198 -15.21 9.51 -14.57
C THR A 198 -16.44 10.13 -15.23
N ARG A 199 -16.28 11.30 -15.83
CA ARG A 199 -17.38 12.01 -16.51
C ARG A 199 -17.18 12.01 -18.02
N THR A 200 -18.28 11.92 -18.75
CA THR A 200 -18.33 12.16 -20.20
C THR A 200 -18.17 13.66 -20.51
N ALA A 201 -17.99 14.00 -21.79
CA ALA A 201 -17.83 15.37 -22.24
C ALA A 201 -19.04 16.29 -21.94
N ASP A 202 -20.23 15.72 -21.77
CA ASP A 202 -21.46 16.43 -21.38
C ASP A 202 -21.61 16.62 -19.85
N GLY A 203 -20.63 16.17 -19.07
CA GLY A 203 -20.61 16.31 -17.60
C GLY A 203 -21.36 15.22 -16.84
N THR A 204 -22.02 14.29 -17.52
CA THR A 204 -22.68 13.15 -16.87
C THR A 204 -21.65 12.13 -16.37
N VAL A 205 -21.98 11.38 -15.31
CA VAL A 205 -21.09 10.34 -14.78
C VAL A 205 -21.18 9.11 -15.68
N ASP A 206 -20.04 8.71 -16.25
CA ASP A 206 -19.91 7.51 -17.09
C ASP A 206 -19.83 6.25 -16.21
N HIS A 207 -18.84 6.23 -15.31
CA HIS A 207 -18.61 5.14 -14.37
C HIS A 207 -17.88 5.64 -13.13
N LEU A 208 -17.78 4.78 -12.13
CA LEU A 208 -16.98 5.03 -10.93
C LEU A 208 -15.87 4.00 -10.82
N ALA A 209 -14.66 4.45 -10.49
CA ALA A 209 -13.55 3.58 -10.15
C ALA A 209 -13.25 3.72 -8.65
N PHE A 210 -13.04 2.61 -7.96
CA PHE A 210 -12.65 2.64 -6.57
C PHE A 210 -11.51 1.68 -6.25
N VAL A 211 -10.72 2.07 -5.26
CA VAL A 211 -9.70 1.22 -4.65
C VAL A 211 -10.20 0.74 -3.29
N ILE A 212 -9.86 -0.49 -2.94
CA ILE A 212 -10.16 -1.11 -1.65
C ILE A 212 -8.85 -1.45 -0.93
N GLN A 213 -8.80 -1.10 0.35
CA GLN A 213 -7.74 -1.49 1.27
C GLN A 213 -8.33 -2.27 2.44
N ASP A 214 -7.79 -3.45 2.70
CA ASP A 214 -8.09 -4.19 3.93
C ASP A 214 -7.49 -3.44 5.13
N ILE A 215 -8.35 -3.09 6.09
CA ILE A 215 -7.96 -2.39 7.32
C ILE A 215 -8.26 -3.26 8.56
N THR A 216 -8.48 -4.56 8.38
CA THR A 216 -8.85 -5.50 9.44
C THR A 216 -7.77 -5.54 10.52
N GLU A 217 -6.50 -5.72 10.15
CA GLU A 217 -5.38 -5.73 11.11
C GLU A 217 -5.25 -4.40 11.85
N ARG A 218 -5.33 -3.28 11.13
CA ARG A 218 -5.28 -1.93 11.72
C ARG A 218 -6.40 -1.76 12.76
N LYS A 219 -7.63 -2.14 12.42
CA LYS A 219 -8.78 -2.06 13.32
C LYS A 219 -8.67 -3.01 14.51
N GLN A 220 -8.04 -4.18 14.34
CA GLN A 220 -7.78 -5.10 15.45
C GLN A 220 -6.80 -4.47 16.46
N HIS A 221 -5.70 -3.89 15.99
CA HIS A 221 -4.75 -3.19 16.85
C HIS A 221 -5.34 -1.96 17.52
N GLU A 222 -6.17 -1.18 16.82
CA GLU A 222 -6.92 -0.05 17.43
C GLU A 222 -7.84 -0.55 18.56
N ARG A 223 -8.61 -1.62 18.32
CA ARG A 223 -9.51 -2.20 19.34
C ARG A 223 -8.79 -2.80 20.53
N GLU A 224 -7.65 -3.46 20.31
CA GLU A 224 -6.82 -4.02 21.37
C GLU A 224 -6.31 -2.90 22.28
N ARG A 225 -5.82 -1.81 21.69
CA ARG A 225 -5.38 -0.62 22.43
C ARG A 225 -6.52 0.04 23.21
N ASP A 226 -7.66 0.24 22.57
CA ASP A 226 -8.86 0.81 23.23
C ASP A 226 -9.33 -0.06 24.40
N LEU A 227 -9.27 -1.39 24.26
CA LEU A 227 -9.60 -2.32 25.33
C LEU A 227 -8.59 -2.19 26.47
N LEU A 228 -7.29 -2.18 26.17
CA LEU A 228 -6.24 -1.99 27.18
C LEU A 228 -6.40 -0.66 27.92
N ASP A 229 -6.73 0.42 27.22
CA ASP A 229 -6.92 1.73 27.83
C ASP A 229 -8.20 1.78 28.66
N LYS A 230 -9.29 1.14 28.23
CA LYS A 230 -10.50 0.96 29.05
C LYS A 230 -10.24 0.12 30.29
N VAL A 231 -9.50 -0.99 30.16
CA VAL A 231 -9.12 -1.84 31.29
C VAL A 231 -8.25 -1.05 32.26
N ARG A 232 -7.24 -0.31 31.77
CA ARG A 232 -6.41 0.59 32.59
C ARG A 232 -7.24 1.65 33.30
N ALA A 233 -8.18 2.30 32.60
CA ALA A 233 -9.04 3.33 33.18
C ALA A 233 -9.99 2.75 34.25
N THR A 234 -10.51 1.54 34.06
CA THR A 234 -11.35 0.85 35.04
C THR A 234 -10.53 0.39 36.25
N LEU A 235 -9.36 -0.22 36.05
CA LEU A 235 -8.45 -0.59 37.14
C LEU A 235 -8.00 0.64 37.95
N ALA A 236 -7.70 1.75 37.29
CA ALA A 236 -7.37 3.01 37.95
C ALA A 236 -8.55 3.61 38.74
N ARG A 237 -9.79 3.26 38.41
CA ARG A 237 -11.01 3.67 39.14
C ARG A 237 -11.33 2.74 40.32
N GLU A 238 -11.05 1.45 40.20
CA GLU A 238 -11.35 0.45 41.25
C GLU A 238 -10.21 0.25 42.26
N LEU A 239 -8.96 0.56 41.90
CA LEU A 239 -7.86 0.56 42.85
C LEU A 239 -7.96 1.83 43.72
N ASP A 240 -8.32 1.64 44.99
CA ASP A 240 -8.17 2.66 46.04
C ASP A 240 -6.79 3.32 45.91
N LEU A 241 -6.75 4.65 45.75
CA LEU A 241 -5.52 5.42 45.53
C LEU A 241 -4.47 5.08 46.60
N SER A 242 -4.90 4.81 47.83
CA SER A 242 -4.05 4.39 48.94
C SER A 242 -3.34 3.05 48.68
N THR A 243 -4.02 2.12 48.01
CA THR A 243 -3.47 0.81 47.63
C THR A 243 -2.45 0.94 46.50
N VAL A 244 -2.70 1.79 45.49
CA VAL A 244 -1.73 2.04 44.40
C VAL A 244 -0.45 2.67 44.94
N LEU A 245 -0.58 3.68 45.80
CA LEU A 245 0.57 4.39 46.35
C LEU A 245 1.42 3.50 47.25
N ARG A 246 0.80 2.61 48.04
CA ARG A 246 1.51 1.58 48.80
C ARG A 246 2.30 0.64 47.89
N THR A 247 1.65 0.04 46.89
CA THR A 247 2.31 -0.90 45.97
C THR A 247 3.49 -0.26 45.24
N VAL A 248 3.36 1.01 44.84
CA VAL A 248 4.46 1.74 44.20
C VAL A 248 5.65 1.93 45.14
N VAL A 249 5.41 2.33 46.40
CA VAL A 249 6.48 2.52 47.39
C VAL A 249 7.18 1.20 47.73
N GLU A 250 6.42 0.11 47.88
CA GLU A 250 6.94 -1.24 48.10
C GLU A 250 7.79 -1.74 46.91
N ALA A 251 7.26 -1.61 45.68
CA ALA A 251 7.99 -2.02 44.47
C ALA A 251 9.29 -1.24 44.26
N VAL A 252 9.32 0.06 44.59
CA VAL A 252 10.54 0.89 44.50
C VAL A 252 11.58 0.46 45.53
N ALA A 253 11.17 0.17 46.78
CA ALA A 253 12.09 -0.30 47.81
C ALA A 253 12.72 -1.64 47.43
N GLU A 254 11.93 -2.59 46.92
CA GLU A 254 12.39 -3.92 46.51
C GLU A 254 13.26 -3.90 45.25
N THR A 255 12.82 -3.20 44.20
CA THR A 255 13.50 -3.21 42.89
C THR A 255 14.87 -2.55 42.96
N PHE A 256 15.01 -1.48 43.74
CA PHE A 256 16.23 -0.69 43.83
C PHE A 256 17.03 -0.94 45.12
N GLY A 257 16.54 -1.80 46.01
CA GLY A 257 17.20 -2.15 47.27
C GLY A 257 17.28 -0.99 48.26
N TYR A 258 16.34 -0.05 48.20
CA TYR A 258 16.33 1.09 49.10
C TYR A 258 15.77 0.71 50.46
N ALA A 259 16.58 0.92 51.52
CA ALA A 259 16.17 0.65 52.89
C ALA A 259 15.13 1.65 53.42
N LEU A 260 15.03 2.83 52.82
CA LEU A 260 14.19 3.94 53.28
C LEU A 260 13.48 4.60 52.09
N VAL A 261 12.15 4.49 52.01
CA VAL A 261 11.34 5.11 50.96
C VAL A 261 10.07 5.70 51.58
N SER A 262 9.72 6.93 51.24
CA SER A 262 8.47 7.57 51.68
C SER A 262 7.85 8.37 50.53
N LEU A 263 6.53 8.36 50.46
CA LEU A 263 5.76 9.08 49.44
C LEU A 263 4.77 10.01 50.12
N TYR A 264 4.87 11.29 49.79
CA TYR A 264 3.98 12.35 50.26
C TYR A 264 3.24 12.95 49.07
N LEU A 265 1.99 13.33 49.26
CA LEU A 265 1.22 14.12 48.30
C LEU A 265 1.03 15.54 48.83
N LEU A 266 1.24 16.53 47.97
CA LEU A 266 1.00 17.93 48.30
C LEU A 266 -0.51 18.21 48.38
N ARG A 267 -0.96 18.75 49.51
CA ARG A 267 -2.31 19.28 49.73
C ARG A 267 -2.23 20.69 50.31
N GLY A 268 -2.43 21.69 49.46
CA GLY A 268 -2.20 23.09 49.83
C GLY A 268 -0.73 23.34 50.12
N GLU A 269 -0.42 23.84 51.31
CA GLU A 269 0.94 24.08 51.79
C GLU A 269 1.47 22.93 52.66
N MET A 270 0.88 21.73 52.59
CA MET A 270 1.28 20.57 53.40
C MET A 270 1.58 19.36 52.52
N LEU A 271 2.69 18.67 52.77
CA LEU A 271 3.00 17.35 52.26
C LEU A 271 2.37 16.31 53.19
N VAL A 272 1.40 15.55 52.70
CA VAL A 272 0.67 14.54 53.48
C VAL A 272 1.19 13.15 53.11
N LEU A 273 1.67 12.41 54.10
CA LEU A 273 2.23 11.08 53.92
C LEU A 273 1.16 10.10 53.40
N GLN A 274 1.55 9.30 52.40
CA GLN A 274 0.70 8.25 51.83
C GLN A 274 1.19 6.86 52.22
N HIS A 275 2.50 6.63 52.14
CA HIS A 275 3.12 5.39 52.58
C HIS A 275 4.63 5.59 52.85
N GLN A 276 5.21 4.81 53.77
CA GLN A 276 6.65 4.78 54.02
C GLN A 276 7.14 3.38 54.40
N ILE A 277 8.40 3.10 54.09
CA ILE A 277 9.11 1.86 54.41
C ILE A 277 10.44 2.20 55.09
N GLY A 278 10.75 1.46 56.15
CA GLY A 278 12.04 1.47 56.85
C GLY A 278 12.29 2.61 57.84
N TYR A 279 11.43 3.63 57.88
CA TYR A 279 11.53 4.72 58.86
C TYR A 279 10.91 4.32 60.21
N ALA A 280 11.65 4.53 61.30
CA ALA A 280 11.18 4.26 62.66
C ALA A 280 10.16 5.29 63.18
N GLU A 281 10.21 6.52 62.66
CA GLU A 281 9.26 7.60 62.97
C GLU A 281 8.39 7.90 61.75
N VAL A 282 7.11 8.17 62.00
CA VAL A 282 6.12 8.48 60.96
C VAL A 282 5.78 9.97 61.05
N PHE A 283 6.02 10.70 59.96
CA PHE A 283 5.62 12.10 59.85
C PHE A 283 4.41 12.19 58.93
N ASN A 284 3.21 12.35 59.49
CA ASN A 284 1.99 12.31 58.69
C ASN A 284 1.80 13.56 57.81
N GLU A 285 2.27 14.72 58.25
CA GLU A 285 2.13 15.98 57.52
C GLU A 285 3.39 16.84 57.70
N ILE A 286 3.92 17.40 56.61
CA ILE A 286 5.10 18.28 56.60
C ILE A 286 4.74 19.60 55.91
N PRO A 287 4.80 20.75 56.60
CA PRO A 287 4.52 22.04 55.97
C PRO A 287 5.58 22.42 54.92
N VAL A 288 5.13 22.84 53.75
CA VAL A 288 5.95 23.40 52.67
C VAL A 288 6.07 24.90 52.93
N THR A 289 7.11 25.29 53.66
CA THR A 289 7.40 26.71 53.90
C THR A 289 8.08 27.31 52.67
N SER A 290 7.66 28.51 52.27
CA SER A 290 8.19 29.24 51.10
C SER A 290 9.43 30.09 51.38
N GLU A 291 10.05 29.93 52.56
CA GLU A 291 11.24 30.71 52.95
C GLU A 291 12.49 29.83 53.04
N SER A 292 13.47 30.23 52.23
CA SER A 292 14.83 29.74 52.06
C SER A 292 15.62 29.54 53.37
N ASP A 293 16.39 28.46 53.41
CA ASP A 293 17.64 28.22 54.17
C ASP A 293 17.69 28.27 55.72
N ASP A 294 16.67 28.71 56.46
CA ASP A 294 16.82 28.89 57.93
C ASP A 294 16.02 27.90 58.82
N CYS A 295 15.25 26.99 58.21
CA CYS A 295 14.35 26.10 58.99
C CYS A 295 15.03 24.80 59.50
N PHE A 296 16.22 24.44 58.98
CA PHE A 296 16.95 23.25 59.43
C PHE A 296 17.55 23.39 60.84
N GLU A 297 17.72 24.62 61.36
CA GLU A 297 18.35 24.84 62.66
C GLU A 297 17.38 25.02 63.85
N ARG A 298 16.11 25.37 63.62
CA ARG A 298 15.21 25.81 64.72
C ARG A 298 14.04 24.91 65.06
N THR A 299 13.84 23.81 64.36
CA THR A 299 12.92 22.76 64.80
C THR A 299 13.74 21.50 65.09
N HIS A 300 13.29 20.67 66.03
CA HIS A 300 13.97 19.47 66.57
C HIS A 300 14.42 18.39 65.53
N TRP A 301 14.37 18.69 64.22
CA TRP A 301 14.63 17.82 63.08
C TRP A 301 16.13 17.52 62.84
N SER A 302 17.06 18.44 63.16
CA SER A 302 18.49 18.23 62.86
C SER A 302 19.21 17.26 63.80
N ARG A 303 18.73 17.07 65.05
CA ARG A 303 19.39 16.19 66.03
C ARG A 303 18.97 14.72 65.98
N ARG A 304 17.86 14.36 65.32
CA ARG A 304 17.43 12.95 65.20
C ARG A 304 17.96 12.24 63.95
N TRP A 305 18.21 12.97 62.86
CA TRP A 305 18.78 12.40 61.63
C TRP A 305 20.26 12.02 61.74
N ALA A 306 21.01 12.63 62.67
CA ALA A 306 22.44 12.33 62.86
C ALA A 306 22.71 11.03 63.65
N GLY A 307 21.69 10.36 64.21
CA GLY A 307 21.86 9.22 65.12
C GLY A 307 21.78 7.83 64.50
N ALA A 308 21.35 7.69 63.24
CA ALA A 308 21.21 6.38 62.58
C ALA A 308 22.26 6.12 61.48
N ALA A 309 23.19 7.06 61.25
CA ALA A 309 24.32 6.89 60.35
C ALA A 309 25.55 6.45 61.13
N LEU A 310 25.56 5.21 61.66
CA LEU A 310 26.80 4.58 62.09
C LEU A 310 26.87 3.13 61.57
N HIS A 311 27.93 2.93 60.78
CA HIS A 311 28.52 1.67 60.32
C HIS A 311 27.82 0.91 59.19
N THR A 312 28.27 1.18 57.96
CA THR A 312 29.02 0.15 57.22
C THR A 312 30.03 0.79 56.29
N ASP A 313 31.25 0.32 56.43
CA ASP A 313 32.50 0.86 55.95
C ASP A 313 32.68 0.54 54.45
N ALA A 314 32.87 1.57 53.63
CA ALA A 314 33.16 1.44 52.21
C ALA A 314 34.67 1.24 52.00
N ARG A 315 35.20 0.07 52.37
CA ARG A 315 36.52 -0.40 51.91
C ARG A 315 36.53 -1.90 51.73
N GLU A 316 36.29 -2.35 50.50
CA GLU A 316 37.13 -3.35 49.83
C GLU A 316 36.71 -3.50 48.36
N ARG A 317 37.50 -2.94 47.45
CA ARG A 317 37.56 -3.41 46.06
C ARG A 317 38.33 -4.73 46.07
N ARG A 318 37.69 -5.83 45.69
CA ARG A 318 38.37 -7.01 45.14
C ARG A 318 37.62 -7.56 43.92
N THR A 319 38.20 -7.26 42.76
CA THR A 319 38.45 -8.17 41.63
C THR A 319 37.33 -9.12 41.17
N VAL A 320 36.83 -8.80 39.98
CA VAL A 320 36.21 -9.71 39.00
C VAL A 320 37.08 -10.96 38.76
N PRO A 321 36.49 -12.16 38.65
CA PRO A 321 37.02 -13.24 37.82
C PRO A 321 36.26 -13.31 36.48
N GLN A 322 37.00 -13.16 35.38
CA GLN A 322 36.60 -13.62 34.05
C GLN A 322 36.77 -15.14 33.99
N SER A 323 35.70 -15.89 33.73
CA SER A 323 35.68 -17.21 33.05
C SER A 323 34.26 -17.80 33.18
N GLY A 324 33.58 -18.34 32.17
CA GLY A 324 33.92 -18.54 30.77
C GLY A 324 32.65 -18.86 29.99
N ARG A 325 32.69 -18.59 28.68
CA ARG A 325 31.75 -19.15 27.72
C ARG A 325 32.02 -20.65 27.63
N SER A 326 31.08 -21.47 28.07
CA SER A 326 30.94 -22.84 27.58
C SER A 326 29.73 -22.90 26.65
N HIS A 327 29.99 -23.38 25.44
CA HIS A 327 28.98 -23.86 24.51
C HIS A 327 28.12 -24.92 25.18
N ASN A 328 26.82 -24.93 24.90
CA ASN A 328 26.13 -26.19 24.67
C ASN A 328 24.99 -26.03 23.67
N ARG A 329 25.17 -26.74 22.55
CA ARG A 329 24.13 -27.22 21.64
C ARG A 329 23.07 -27.99 22.45
N LEU A 330 21.81 -27.80 22.11
CA LEU A 330 20.78 -28.81 22.35
C LEU A 330 20.29 -29.30 20.99
N ASP A 331 20.73 -30.51 20.65
CA ASP A 331 20.09 -31.39 19.68
C ASP A 331 18.70 -31.76 20.19
N LEU A 332 17.69 -31.60 19.34
CA LEU A 332 16.40 -32.25 19.48
C LEU A 332 16.27 -33.24 18.32
N GLY A 333 16.35 -34.52 18.65
CA GLY A 333 16.10 -35.64 17.75
C GLY A 333 15.67 -36.86 18.53
N ASN A 334 14.36 -37.12 18.51
CA ASN A 334 13.76 -38.41 18.18
C ASN A 334 12.26 -38.24 17.90
#